data_AF-A0A6A6L7H7-F1
#
_entry.id   AF-A0A6A6L7H7-F1
#
_cell.length_a   1.000
_cell.length_b   1.000
_cell.length_c   1.000
_cell.angle_alpha   90.00
_cell.angle_beta   90.00
_cell.angle_gamma   90.00
#
_symmetry.space_group_name_H-M   'P 1'
#
loop_
_entity.id
_entity.type
_entity.pdbx_description
1 polymer ?
#
loop_
_entity_poly.entity_id
_entity_poly.type
_entity_poly.pdbx_seq_one_letter_code
_entity_poly.pdbx_strand_id
1 'polypeptide(L)'
;MQRLIVVGLACAHPNHSHRPSIREALDILNAKFYPWDKASGNLTDFHAPLSFSIDSHNNKVFGDGLAFFLAPVQFPAAREAGGGLGLARENHTSKWPFLAIEFDSFSNSWDPPSKHVGIDINSVISNATSAWLSSIEDGRKIYASIKYDSILKSLRVTFTGYISNQKIEQRLDYHVDLRDFLPEWVTVGFSVATGETFEKHVLYSLYFTSSLQTNDKPATPPIDNAPRINIPTDSTPPDRSNK
;
A
#
# COMPACT_ATOMS: atom_id res chain seq x y z
N MET A 1 5.90 -0.64 -21.17
CA MET A 1 6.37 0.59 -20.49
C MET A 1 6.73 0.23 -19.05
N GLN A 2 7.99 0.41 -18.66
CA GLN A 2 8.42 0.27 -17.26
C GLN A 2 8.06 1.57 -16.52
N ARG A 3 7.40 1.48 -15.35
CA ARG A 3 7.12 2.62 -14.48
C ARG A 3 7.82 2.41 -13.14
N LEU A 4 8.74 3.31 -12.80
CA LEU A 4 9.47 3.32 -11.53
C LEU A 4 8.68 4.16 -10.52
N ILE A 5 8.29 3.57 -9.39
CA ILE A 5 7.64 4.30 -8.30
C ILE A 5 8.73 4.79 -7.34
N VAL A 6 9.07 6.09 -7.40
CA VAL A 6 10.06 6.76 -6.52
C VAL A 6 9.33 7.48 -5.38
N VAL A 7 8.58 6.74 -4.57
CA VAL A 7 7.75 7.33 -3.50
C VAL A 7 8.38 7.10 -2.13
N GLY A 8 9.00 5.93 -1.92
CA GLY A 8 9.68 5.61 -0.67
C GLY A 8 10.92 6.47 -0.38
N LEU A 9 11.63 6.97 -1.40
CA LEU A 9 12.84 7.78 -1.20
C LEU A 9 12.57 9.26 -0.87
N ALA A 10 11.48 9.85 -1.38
CA ALA A 10 11.20 11.28 -1.21
C ALA A 10 10.61 11.64 0.17
N CYS A 11 9.81 10.75 0.77
CA CYS A 11 9.19 10.96 2.08
C CYS A 11 10.17 10.84 3.25
N ALA A 12 11.37 10.28 3.02
CA ALA A 12 12.42 10.10 4.02
C ALA A 12 13.52 11.19 3.97
N HIS A 13 13.28 12.32 3.29
CA HIS A 13 14.28 13.37 3.16
C HIS A 13 14.71 13.93 4.55
N PRO A 14 16.02 13.97 4.87
CA PRO A 14 16.50 14.40 6.20
C PRO A 14 16.09 15.83 6.55
N ASN A 15 15.98 16.70 5.54
CA ASN A 15 15.47 18.06 5.69
C ASN A 15 13.96 18.10 5.38
N HIS A 16 13.16 18.45 6.39
CA HIS A 16 11.68 18.46 6.33
C HIS A 16 11.10 19.48 5.34
N SER A 17 11.85 20.55 5.01
CA SER A 17 11.40 21.61 4.10
C SER A 17 11.47 21.22 2.62
N HIS A 18 12.15 20.11 2.31
CA HIS A 18 12.30 19.55 0.96
C HIS A 18 11.47 18.27 0.77
N ARG A 19 10.66 17.88 1.77
CA ARG A 19 9.72 16.76 1.64
C ARG A 19 8.53 17.25 0.78
N PRO A 20 8.11 16.51 -0.24
CA PRO A 20 6.89 16.85 -0.97
C PRO A 20 5.69 16.79 -0.03
N SER A 21 4.69 17.62 -0.28
CA SER A 21 3.41 17.53 0.41
C SER A 21 2.71 16.20 0.09
N ILE A 22 1.79 15.76 0.95
CA ILE A 22 0.97 14.57 0.70
C ILE A 22 0.23 14.65 -0.64
N ARG A 23 -0.19 15.85 -1.06
CA ARG A 23 -0.82 16.08 -2.37
C ARG A 23 0.16 15.83 -3.52
N GLU A 24 1.39 16.35 -3.45
CA GLU A 24 2.42 16.13 -4.47
C GLU A 24 2.90 14.67 -4.51
N ALA A 25 3.00 14.03 -3.35
CA ALA A 25 3.26 12.59 -3.26
C ALA A 25 2.15 11.78 -3.93
N LEU A 26 0.87 12.15 -3.73
CA LEU A 26 -0.30 11.54 -4.37
C LEU A 26 -0.36 11.79 -5.89
N ASP A 27 0.03 12.97 -6.35
CA ASP A 27 0.07 13.31 -7.78
C ASP A 27 1.18 12.56 -8.53
N ILE A 28 2.34 12.35 -7.88
CA ILE A 28 3.44 11.48 -8.34
C ILE A 28 3.04 9.99 -8.31
N LEU A 29 2.17 9.62 -7.36
CA LEU A 29 1.60 8.29 -7.12
C LEU A 29 0.43 7.90 -8.03
N ASN A 30 0.13 8.59 -9.13
CA ASN A 30 -0.95 8.20 -10.07
C ASN A 30 -0.69 6.85 -10.81
N ALA A 31 -0.15 5.84 -10.13
CA ALA A 31 -0.17 4.43 -10.43
C ALA A 31 -1.58 3.85 -10.18
N LYS A 32 -2.56 4.33 -10.97
CA LYS A 32 -3.87 3.68 -11.06
C LYS A 32 -3.68 2.26 -11.55
N PHE A 33 -4.14 1.29 -10.76
CA PHE A 33 -4.17 -0.11 -11.12
C PHE A 33 -5.63 -0.56 -11.22
N TYR A 34 -5.95 -1.33 -12.26
CA TYR A 34 -7.28 -1.87 -12.50
C TYR A 34 -7.24 -3.38 -12.24
N PRO A 35 -7.60 -3.86 -11.04
CA PRO A 35 -7.57 -5.30 -10.72
C PRO A 35 -8.55 -6.11 -11.60
N TRP A 36 -9.61 -5.47 -12.08
CA TRP A 36 -10.58 -6.04 -13.00
C TRP A 36 -11.22 -4.94 -13.86
N ASP A 37 -11.84 -5.32 -14.96
CA ASP A 37 -12.68 -4.45 -15.79
C ASP A 37 -14.16 -4.76 -15.54
N LYS A 38 -14.96 -3.73 -15.24
CA LYS A 38 -16.38 -3.87 -14.93
C LYS A 38 -17.22 -4.17 -16.15
N ALA A 39 -16.83 -3.72 -17.34
CA ALA A 39 -17.59 -3.94 -18.56
C ALA A 39 -17.52 -5.41 -19.01
N SER A 40 -16.32 -6.00 -18.99
CA SER A 40 -16.11 -7.42 -19.35
C SER A 40 -16.22 -8.39 -18.17
N GLY A 41 -16.04 -7.90 -16.94
CA GLY A 41 -15.89 -8.74 -15.75
C GLY A 41 -14.52 -9.43 -15.64
N ASN A 42 -13.57 -9.15 -16.54
CA ASN A 42 -12.27 -9.82 -16.57
C ASN A 42 -11.35 -9.32 -15.44
N LEU A 43 -10.69 -10.26 -14.77
CA LEU A 43 -9.60 -9.99 -13.82
C LEU A 43 -8.28 -9.77 -14.56
N THR A 44 -7.30 -9.23 -13.86
CA THR A 44 -5.96 -8.95 -14.38
C THR A 44 -4.92 -9.63 -13.54
N ASP A 45 -3.89 -10.18 -14.19
CA ASP A 45 -2.72 -10.66 -13.45
C ASP A 45 -1.96 -9.46 -12.93
N PHE A 46 -1.31 -9.62 -11.79
CA PHE A 46 -0.29 -8.67 -11.35
C PHE A 46 0.89 -9.37 -10.71
N HIS A 47 2.04 -8.70 -10.76
CA HIS A 47 3.28 -9.14 -10.13
C HIS A 47 3.99 -7.95 -9.49
N ALA A 48 4.33 -8.10 -8.21
CA ALA A 48 4.97 -7.08 -7.41
C ALA A 48 6.17 -7.66 -6.64
N PRO A 49 7.36 -7.73 -7.24
CA PRO A 49 8.57 -8.03 -6.50
C PRO A 49 9.04 -6.81 -5.70
N LEU A 50 9.44 -7.05 -4.46
CA LEU A 50 9.88 -6.04 -3.52
C LEU A 50 11.07 -6.51 -2.68
N SER A 51 11.84 -5.56 -2.16
CA SER A 51 12.83 -5.84 -1.13
C SER A 51 12.83 -4.76 -0.07
N PHE A 52 12.95 -5.19 1.19
CA PHE A 52 12.87 -4.32 2.36
C PHE A 52 13.73 -4.89 3.51
N SER A 53 13.84 -4.17 4.62
CA SER A 53 14.27 -4.71 5.90
C SER A 53 13.42 -4.13 7.03
N ILE A 54 13.33 -4.89 8.11
CA ILE A 54 12.84 -4.45 9.41
C ILE A 54 13.99 -4.68 10.38
N ASP A 55 14.39 -3.65 11.11
CA ASP A 55 15.57 -3.67 11.97
C ASP A 55 15.24 -3.17 13.38
N SER A 56 15.33 -4.05 14.37
CA SER A 56 15.13 -3.69 15.79
C SER A 56 16.42 -3.28 16.50
N HIS A 57 17.55 -3.19 15.78
CA HIS A 57 18.88 -2.94 16.33
C HIS A 57 19.27 -3.91 17.46
N ASN A 58 19.12 -5.22 17.22
CA ASN A 58 19.33 -6.31 18.18
C ASN A 58 18.39 -6.32 19.41
N ASN A 59 17.33 -5.50 19.41
CA ASN A 59 16.31 -5.59 20.46
C ASN A 59 15.48 -6.85 20.28
N LYS A 60 15.09 -7.49 21.38
CA LYS A 60 14.22 -8.68 21.41
C LYS A 60 12.73 -8.36 21.49
N VAL A 61 12.41 -7.09 21.77
CA VAL A 61 11.05 -6.59 21.86
C VAL A 61 10.91 -5.46 20.84
N PHE A 62 10.11 -5.69 19.80
CA PHE A 62 9.95 -4.83 18.62
C PHE A 62 8.56 -5.04 18.02
N GLY A 63 8.12 -4.11 17.18
CA GLY A 63 6.77 -4.07 16.61
C GLY A 63 6.54 -2.80 15.80
N ASP A 64 5.60 -2.76 14.85
CA ASP A 64 4.53 -3.76 14.64
C ASP A 64 4.61 -4.41 13.25
N GLY A 65 4.95 -3.68 12.20
CA GLY A 65 5.27 -4.31 10.92
C GLY A 65 5.05 -3.42 9.72
N LEU A 66 4.92 -4.06 8.55
CA LEU A 66 4.61 -3.39 7.28
C LEU A 66 3.65 -4.22 6.44
N ALA A 67 2.91 -3.56 5.57
CA ALA A 67 2.03 -4.21 4.62
C ALA A 67 2.15 -3.60 3.22
N PHE A 68 2.18 -4.45 2.20
CA PHE A 68 1.84 -4.06 0.82
C PHE A 68 0.33 -4.11 0.68
N PHE A 69 -0.31 -3.09 0.08
CA PHE A 69 -1.76 -3.07 -0.03
C PHE A 69 -2.29 -2.65 -1.40
N LEU A 70 -3.51 -3.11 -1.69
CA LEU A 70 -4.41 -2.61 -2.73
C LEU A 70 -5.65 -2.03 -2.05
N ALA A 71 -5.97 -0.76 -2.32
CA ALA A 71 -7.13 -0.10 -1.74
C ALA A 71 -7.70 0.99 -2.66
N PRO A 72 -8.96 1.44 -2.48
CA PRO A 72 -9.50 2.58 -3.21
C PRO A 72 -8.59 3.81 -3.09
N VAL A 73 -8.54 4.67 -4.12
CA VAL A 73 -7.61 5.83 -4.14
C VAL A 73 -7.87 6.85 -3.03
N GLN A 74 -9.08 6.86 -2.47
CA GLN A 74 -9.44 7.71 -1.33
C GLN A 74 -9.39 6.96 0.01
N PHE A 75 -8.71 5.81 0.07
CA PHE A 75 -8.58 5.01 1.29
C PHE A 75 -7.97 5.86 2.41
N PRO A 76 -8.73 6.15 3.49
CA PRO A 76 -8.20 6.91 4.60
C PRO A 76 -7.33 6.00 5.45
N ALA A 77 -6.01 6.20 5.39
CA ALA A 77 -5.09 5.50 6.27
C ALA A 77 -5.51 5.67 7.74
N ALA A 78 -5.54 4.56 8.47
CA ALA A 78 -5.82 4.57 9.89
C ALA A 78 -4.68 5.30 10.62
N ARG A 79 -5.00 6.35 11.38
CA ARG A 79 -4.02 7.00 12.28
C ARG A 79 -3.82 6.09 13.51
N GLU A 80 -2.67 6.13 14.18
CA GLU A 80 -2.51 5.58 15.55
C GLU A 80 -3.02 4.14 15.78
N ALA A 81 -2.47 3.18 15.05
CA ALA A 81 -2.68 1.75 15.34
C ALA A 81 -1.42 0.99 14.96
N GLY A 82 -0.61 0.60 15.96
CA GLY A 82 0.59 -0.25 15.78
C GLY A 82 0.20 -1.53 15.05
N GLY A 83 -0.45 -2.46 15.76
CA GLY A 83 -0.99 -3.70 15.19
C GLY A 83 -2.10 -3.53 14.14
N GLY A 84 -2.57 -2.29 13.90
CA GLY A 84 -3.48 -2.01 12.78
C GLY A 84 -2.76 -1.73 11.46
N LEU A 85 -1.43 -1.66 11.47
CA LEU A 85 -0.54 -1.41 10.32
C LEU A 85 -0.94 -0.20 9.47
N GLY A 86 -1.65 0.78 10.05
CA GLY A 86 -2.20 1.92 9.31
C GLY A 86 -3.36 1.58 8.34
N LEU A 87 -3.90 0.36 8.41
CA LEU A 87 -4.97 -0.16 7.53
C LEU A 87 -6.32 -0.30 8.24
N ALA A 88 -6.34 -0.65 9.54
CA ALA A 88 -7.57 -0.86 10.29
C ALA A 88 -7.53 -0.21 11.70
N ARG A 89 -8.72 -0.02 12.28
CA ARG A 89 -8.96 0.49 13.64
C ARG A 89 -10.09 -0.31 14.31
N GLU A 90 -10.33 -0.02 15.59
CA GLU A 90 -11.46 -0.57 16.37
C GLU A 90 -11.36 -2.11 16.49
N ASN A 91 -12.22 -2.84 15.80
CA ASN A 91 -12.31 -4.31 15.84
C ASN A 91 -11.41 -4.98 14.80
N HIS A 92 -10.26 -4.38 14.50
CA HIS A 92 -9.27 -4.86 13.52
C HIS A 92 -9.78 -4.86 12.06
N THR A 93 -10.98 -4.34 11.80
CA THR A 93 -11.63 -4.30 10.47
C THR A 93 -11.69 -2.86 9.95
N SER A 94 -11.43 -2.66 8.66
CA SER A 94 -11.61 -1.38 7.98
C SER A 94 -13.02 -1.23 7.43
N LYS A 95 -13.51 0.02 7.42
CA LYS A 95 -14.75 0.38 6.72
C LYS A 95 -14.57 0.45 5.20
N TRP A 96 -13.33 0.50 4.73
CA TRP A 96 -12.99 0.57 3.32
C TRP A 96 -12.38 -0.74 2.86
N PRO A 97 -12.72 -1.22 1.66
CA PRO A 97 -12.19 -2.48 1.20
C PRO A 97 -10.69 -2.37 0.94
N PHE A 98 -9.96 -3.42 1.27
CA PHE A 98 -8.55 -3.53 0.94
C PHE A 98 -8.14 -5.00 0.85
N LEU A 99 -7.09 -5.24 0.05
CA LEU A 99 -6.25 -6.43 0.16
C LEU A 99 -4.91 -5.97 0.73
N ALA A 100 -4.38 -6.66 1.72
CA ALA A 100 -3.01 -6.45 2.15
C ALA A 100 -2.23 -7.76 2.31
N ILE A 101 -0.92 -7.64 2.10
CA ILE A 101 0.05 -8.67 2.44
C ILE A 101 0.90 -8.06 3.55
N GLU A 102 0.67 -8.50 4.78
CA GLU A 102 1.39 -8.03 5.96
C GLU A 102 2.64 -8.89 6.23
N PHE A 103 3.67 -8.23 6.72
CA PHE A 103 4.83 -8.84 7.37
C PHE A 103 4.80 -8.35 8.81
N ASP A 104 4.13 -9.13 9.64
CA ASP A 104 3.86 -8.80 11.04
C ASP A 104 4.99 -9.33 11.93
N SER A 105 5.53 -8.40 12.70
CA SER A 105 6.64 -8.61 13.62
C SER A 105 6.17 -8.79 15.07
N PHE A 106 4.92 -8.46 15.38
CA PHE A 106 4.40 -8.44 16.74
C PHE A 106 3.06 -9.18 16.85
N SER A 107 3.08 -10.34 17.50
CA SER A 107 1.89 -11.15 17.72
C SER A 107 0.95 -10.49 18.73
N ASN A 108 -0.15 -9.88 18.26
CA ASN A 108 -1.27 -9.44 19.06
C ASN A 108 -2.19 -10.61 19.45
N SER A 109 -3.24 -10.34 20.22
CA SER A 109 -4.16 -11.38 20.70
C SER A 109 -5.01 -12.05 19.60
N TRP A 110 -5.07 -11.45 18.40
CA TRP A 110 -5.78 -11.99 17.24
C TRP A 110 -4.85 -12.72 16.25
N ASP A 111 -3.55 -12.68 16.49
CA ASP A 111 -2.53 -13.24 15.60
C ASP A 111 -2.17 -14.68 15.98
N PRO A 112 -1.59 -15.45 15.03
CA PRO A 112 -0.86 -16.66 15.41
C PRO A 112 0.25 -16.33 16.43
N PRO A 113 0.68 -17.30 17.26
CA PRO A 113 1.65 -17.08 18.34
C PRO A 113 3.10 -16.99 17.82
N SER A 114 3.32 -16.30 16.70
CA SER A 114 4.61 -16.09 16.06
C SER A 114 4.54 -14.92 15.08
N LYS A 115 5.70 -14.30 14.82
CA LYS A 115 5.91 -13.44 13.64
C LYS A 115 5.40 -14.15 12.39
N HIS A 116 4.73 -13.44 11.50
CA HIS A 116 4.08 -14.09 10.37
C HIS A 116 3.99 -13.19 9.14
N VAL A 117 3.76 -13.83 8.00
CA VAL A 117 3.29 -13.18 6.79
C VAL A 117 1.82 -13.50 6.64
N GLY A 118 1.02 -12.47 6.43
CA GLY A 118 -0.43 -12.54 6.39
C GLY A 118 -1.01 -12.12 5.05
N ILE A 119 -2.23 -12.60 4.77
CA ILE A 119 -3.07 -12.13 3.66
C ILE A 119 -4.38 -11.63 4.26
N ASP A 120 -4.60 -10.33 4.12
CA ASP A 120 -5.64 -9.59 4.80
C ASP A 120 -6.69 -9.10 3.81
N ILE A 121 -7.96 -9.37 4.10
CA ILE A 121 -9.07 -8.87 3.32
C ILE A 121 -10.00 -8.07 4.23
N ASN A 122 -9.98 -6.75 4.05
CA ASN A 122 -10.78 -5.77 4.79
C ASN A 122 -10.56 -5.74 6.32
N SER A 123 -9.69 -6.60 6.86
CA SER A 123 -9.36 -6.75 8.28
C SER A 123 -7.91 -7.16 8.41
N VAL A 124 -7.21 -6.68 9.46
CA VAL A 124 -5.84 -7.12 9.80
C VAL A 124 -5.82 -8.46 10.55
N ILE A 125 -7.00 -9.05 10.79
CA ILE A 125 -7.06 -10.48 11.11
C ILE A 125 -6.91 -11.24 9.80
N SER A 126 -5.70 -11.74 9.56
CA SER A 126 -5.32 -12.49 8.37
C SER A 126 -6.30 -13.61 8.01
N ASN A 127 -6.70 -13.67 6.74
CA ASN A 127 -7.43 -14.79 6.16
C ASN A 127 -6.55 -16.04 5.96
N ALA A 128 -5.25 -15.84 5.81
CA ALA A 128 -4.26 -16.91 5.76
C ALA A 128 -2.91 -16.39 6.26
N THR A 129 -2.20 -17.22 7.02
CA THR A 129 -0.90 -16.86 7.62
C THR A 129 0.15 -17.92 7.34
N SER A 130 1.41 -17.50 7.26
CA SER A 130 2.57 -18.38 7.29
C SER A 130 3.56 -17.87 8.33
N ALA A 131 4.01 -18.73 9.25
CA ALA A 131 5.02 -18.35 10.25
C ALA A 131 6.28 -17.82 9.55
N TRP A 132 6.77 -16.67 9.98
CA TRP A 132 7.87 -15.99 9.31
C TRP A 132 9.17 -16.17 10.10
N LEU A 133 10.13 -16.85 9.47
CA LEU A 133 11.46 -17.05 10.00
C LEU A 133 12.29 -15.80 9.75
N SER A 134 11.91 -14.71 10.42
CA SER A 134 12.47 -13.38 10.21
C SER A 134 13.88 -13.22 10.79
N SER A 135 14.53 -12.10 10.46
CA SER A 135 15.83 -11.69 11.02
C SER A 135 15.80 -10.22 11.40
N ILE A 136 14.75 -9.84 12.13
CA ILE A 136 14.44 -8.45 12.48
C ILE A 136 15.50 -7.87 13.42
N GLU A 137 16.00 -8.70 14.32
CA GLU A 137 17.05 -8.37 15.26
C GLU A 137 18.35 -7.95 14.56
N ASP A 138 18.65 -8.59 13.42
CA ASP A 138 19.84 -8.36 12.61
C ASP A 138 19.60 -7.37 11.44
N GLY A 139 18.36 -6.92 11.23
CA GLY A 139 18.00 -5.98 10.16
C GLY A 139 18.23 -6.50 8.73
N ARG A 140 18.27 -7.83 8.50
CA ARG A 140 18.69 -8.35 7.19
C ARG A 140 17.65 -8.07 6.11
N LYS A 141 18.15 -7.91 4.89
CA LYS A 141 17.31 -7.64 3.71
C LYS A 141 16.44 -8.85 3.35
N ILE A 142 15.15 -8.58 3.28
CA ILE A 142 14.09 -9.48 2.84
C ILE A 142 13.81 -9.22 1.36
N TYR A 143 13.64 -10.31 0.61
CA TYR A 143 13.12 -10.28 -0.75
C TYR A 143 11.75 -10.97 -0.73
N ALA A 144 10.75 -10.31 -1.27
CA ALA A 144 9.41 -10.87 -1.42
C ALA A 144 8.89 -10.66 -2.84
N SER A 145 7.98 -11.52 -3.26
CA SER A 145 7.32 -11.47 -4.56
C SER A 145 5.86 -11.82 -4.39
N ILE A 146 4.98 -10.86 -4.69
CA ILE A 146 3.53 -11.03 -4.64
C ILE A 146 3.03 -11.19 -6.07
N LYS A 147 2.35 -12.30 -6.36
CA LYS A 147 1.81 -12.59 -7.69
C LYS A 147 0.36 -13.00 -7.59
N TYR A 148 -0.48 -12.42 -8.43
CA TYR A 148 -1.86 -12.84 -8.62
C TYR A 148 -2.05 -13.44 -10.01
N ASP A 149 -2.62 -14.64 -10.04
CA ASP A 149 -3.06 -15.33 -11.24
C ASP A 149 -4.58 -15.18 -11.37
N SER A 150 -5.01 -14.43 -12.37
CA SER A 150 -6.42 -14.07 -12.59
C SER A 150 -7.28 -15.24 -13.05
N ILE A 151 -6.68 -16.22 -13.75
CA ILE A 151 -7.38 -17.41 -14.25
C ILE A 151 -7.63 -18.36 -13.07
N LEU A 152 -6.58 -18.61 -12.29
CA LEU A 152 -6.64 -19.48 -11.12
C LEU A 152 -7.16 -18.78 -9.88
N LYS A 153 -7.47 -17.47 -9.95
CA LYS A 153 -7.87 -16.62 -8.82
C LYS A 153 -6.98 -16.85 -7.59
N SER A 154 -5.68 -16.91 -7.83
CA SER A 154 -4.71 -17.36 -6.81
C SER A 154 -3.70 -16.25 -6.54
N LEU A 155 -3.67 -15.82 -5.29
CA LEU A 155 -2.64 -14.94 -4.75
C LEU A 155 -1.53 -15.79 -4.13
N ARG A 156 -0.30 -15.57 -4.58
CA ARG A 156 0.90 -16.22 -4.06
C ARG A 156 1.90 -15.18 -3.58
N VAL A 157 2.38 -15.38 -2.37
CA VAL A 157 3.46 -14.60 -1.76
C VAL A 157 4.65 -15.55 -1.55
N THR A 158 5.79 -15.26 -2.16
CA THR A 158 7.07 -15.87 -1.78
C THR A 158 7.91 -14.83 -1.06
N PHE A 159 8.62 -15.25 -0.02
CA PHE A 159 9.37 -14.33 0.83
C PHE A 159 10.59 -15.00 1.45
N THR A 160 11.55 -14.17 1.87
CA THR A 160 12.77 -14.63 2.50
C THR A 160 12.55 -14.97 3.97
N GLY A 161 13.03 -16.13 4.38
CA GLY A 161 13.25 -16.49 5.79
C GLY A 161 14.72 -16.82 6.07
N TYR A 162 15.06 -17.03 7.34
CA TYR A 162 16.40 -17.37 7.80
C TYR A 162 16.38 -18.51 8.81
N ILE A 163 17.21 -19.54 8.57
CA ILE A 163 17.46 -20.62 9.52
C ILE A 163 18.98 -20.76 9.68
N SER A 164 19.48 -20.71 10.91
CA SER A 164 20.92 -20.88 11.20
C SER A 164 21.81 -20.00 10.31
N ASN A 165 21.42 -18.73 10.16
CA ASN A 165 22.06 -17.73 9.28
C ASN A 165 21.97 -17.98 7.77
N GLN A 166 21.35 -19.07 7.31
CA GLN A 166 21.13 -19.34 5.89
C GLN A 166 19.80 -18.75 5.42
N LYS A 167 19.85 -18.12 4.25
CA LYS A 167 18.66 -17.60 3.55
C LYS A 167 17.85 -18.77 2.99
N ILE A 168 16.56 -18.80 3.27
CA ILE A 168 15.59 -19.75 2.70
C ILE A 168 14.45 -19.00 2.03
N GLU A 169 13.73 -19.68 1.15
CA GLU A 169 12.47 -19.19 0.59
C GLU A 169 11.29 -19.82 1.34
N GLN A 170 10.35 -18.99 1.75
CA GLN A 170 9.06 -19.35 2.32
C GLN A 170 7.94 -18.90 1.39
N ARG A 171 6.76 -19.49 1.55
CA ARG A 171 5.61 -19.27 0.67
C ARG A 171 4.30 -19.26 1.44
N LEU A 172 3.35 -18.48 0.93
CA LEU A 172 1.95 -18.46 1.32
C LEU A 172 1.09 -18.35 0.05
N ASP A 173 0.06 -19.18 -0.06
CA ASP A 173 -0.92 -19.13 -1.15
C ASP A 173 -2.33 -18.94 -0.59
N TYR A 174 -3.15 -18.22 -1.34
CA TYR A 174 -4.55 -18.00 -1.01
C TYR A 174 -5.39 -17.91 -2.29
N HIS A 175 -6.55 -18.53 -2.28
CA HIS A 175 -7.48 -18.46 -3.41
C HIS A 175 -8.50 -17.36 -3.13
N VAL A 176 -8.55 -16.35 -4.00
CA VAL A 176 -9.37 -15.16 -3.82
C VAL A 176 -9.77 -14.55 -5.16
N ASP A 177 -11.05 -14.20 -5.27
CA ASP A 177 -11.56 -13.39 -6.37
C ASP A 177 -11.54 -11.92 -5.98
N LEU A 178 -10.68 -11.11 -6.62
CA LEU A 178 -10.53 -9.71 -6.24
C LEU A 178 -11.78 -8.86 -6.50
N ARG A 179 -12.69 -9.33 -7.38
CA ARG A 179 -13.94 -8.65 -7.71
C ARG A 179 -14.95 -8.66 -6.56
N ASP A 180 -14.79 -9.59 -5.62
CA ASP A 180 -15.74 -9.77 -4.53
C ASP A 180 -15.72 -8.59 -3.54
N PHE A 181 -14.62 -7.81 -3.51
CA PHE A 181 -14.45 -6.74 -2.53
C PHE A 181 -13.70 -5.50 -3.05
N LEU A 182 -12.79 -5.62 -4.03
CA LEU A 182 -12.08 -4.45 -4.56
C LEU A 182 -12.90 -3.75 -5.66
N PRO A 183 -12.89 -2.40 -5.71
CA PRO A 183 -13.43 -1.68 -6.85
C PRO A 183 -12.58 -1.91 -8.11
N GLU A 184 -13.13 -1.51 -9.25
CA GLU A 184 -12.50 -1.64 -10.58
C GLU A 184 -11.12 -0.96 -10.68
N TRP A 185 -10.88 0.09 -9.89
CA TRP A 185 -9.61 0.82 -9.86
C TRP A 185 -9.17 1.04 -8.41
N VAL A 186 -7.90 0.77 -8.16
CA VAL A 186 -7.27 0.85 -6.84
C VAL A 186 -5.91 1.56 -6.93
N THR A 187 -5.43 2.01 -5.78
CA THR A 187 -4.04 2.38 -5.55
C THR A 187 -3.28 1.17 -5.02
N VAL A 188 -2.02 1.06 -5.44
CA VAL A 188 -1.02 0.15 -4.87
C VAL A 188 -0.14 0.96 -3.92
N GLY A 189 0.11 0.44 -2.71
CA GLY A 189 0.91 1.17 -1.72
C GLY A 189 1.57 0.29 -0.69
N PHE A 190 2.25 0.96 0.25
CA PHE A 190 2.77 0.37 1.47
C PHE A 190 2.27 1.14 2.67
N SER A 191 1.98 0.41 3.74
CA SER A 191 1.80 0.97 5.07
C SER A 191 2.84 0.37 6.01
N VAL A 192 3.23 1.15 7.00
CA VAL A 192 4.18 0.75 8.06
C VAL A 192 3.64 1.30 9.37
N ALA A 193 3.86 0.57 10.45
CA ALA A 193 3.48 1.03 11.77
C ALA A 193 4.48 0.59 12.84
N THR A 194 4.57 1.43 13.86
CA THR A 194 5.23 1.14 15.13
C THR A 194 4.26 1.53 16.24
N GLY A 195 4.22 0.74 17.30
CA GLY A 195 3.47 0.98 18.52
C GLY A 195 4.38 1.53 19.61
N GLU A 196 4.34 0.91 20.79
CA GLU A 196 5.17 1.30 21.94
C GLU A 196 6.65 0.88 21.78
N THR A 197 6.93 -0.03 20.85
CA THR A 197 8.25 -0.63 20.63
C THR A 197 8.89 -0.13 19.34
N PHE A 198 10.22 -0.16 19.29
CA PHE A 198 10.98 0.30 18.14
C PHE A 198 11.23 -0.80 17.13
N GLU A 199 11.02 -0.48 15.86
CA GLU A 199 11.70 -1.10 14.73
C GLU A 199 11.80 -0.10 13.57
N LYS A 200 12.79 -0.29 12.71
CA LYS A 200 13.04 0.54 11.55
C LYS A 200 12.69 -0.21 10.28
N HIS A 201 11.72 0.29 9.53
CA HIS A 201 11.36 -0.24 8.21
C HIS A 201 12.11 0.51 7.10
N VAL A 202 12.75 -0.24 6.19
CA VAL A 202 13.42 0.33 5.01
C VAL A 202 12.93 -0.40 3.77
N LEU A 203 12.25 0.31 2.87
CA LEU A 203 11.92 -0.21 1.54
C LEU A 203 13.07 0.11 0.57
N TYR A 204 13.71 -0.93 0.02
CA TYR A 204 14.81 -0.76 -0.93
C TYR A 204 14.35 -0.75 -2.37
N SER A 205 13.36 -1.58 -2.71
CA SER A 205 12.84 -1.66 -4.07
C SER A 205 11.39 -2.11 -4.07
N LEU A 206 10.60 -1.51 -4.94
CA LEU A 206 9.30 -2.03 -5.36
C LEU A 206 9.23 -1.94 -6.89
N TYR A 207 8.78 -3.02 -7.50
CA TYR A 207 8.36 -3.02 -8.89
C TYR A 207 6.94 -3.57 -8.96
N PHE A 208 6.14 -3.08 -9.91
CA PHE A 208 4.75 -3.53 -10.07
C PHE A 208 4.40 -3.61 -11.56
N THR A 209 3.84 -4.74 -11.97
CA THR A 209 3.31 -4.96 -13.32
C THR A 209 1.93 -5.56 -13.26
N SER A 210 1.12 -5.27 -14.29
CA SER A 210 -0.19 -5.88 -14.52
C SER A 210 -0.37 -6.23 -16.00
N SER A 211 -1.18 -7.25 -16.29
CA SER A 211 -1.49 -7.68 -17.65
C SER A 211 -2.62 -6.90 -18.32
N LEU A 212 -3.30 -5.95 -17.63
CA LEU A 212 -4.39 -5.21 -18.25
C LEU A 212 -3.90 -4.31 -19.39
N GLN A 213 -4.48 -4.51 -20.58
CA GLN A 213 -4.37 -3.58 -21.69
C GLN A 213 -5.57 -2.64 -21.65
N THR A 214 -5.37 -1.38 -21.22
CA THR A 214 -6.42 -0.36 -21.35
C THR A 214 -6.49 0.06 -22.82
N ASN A 215 -7.61 -0.23 -23.49
CA ASN A 215 -7.94 0.41 -24.75
C ASN A 215 -8.41 1.83 -24.45
N ASP A 216 -7.49 2.70 -24.01
CA ASP A 216 -7.78 4.11 -23.77
C ASP A 216 -8.01 4.81 -25.13
N LYS A 217 -9.24 4.76 -25.64
CA LYS A 217 -9.72 5.83 -26.51
C LYS A 217 -9.78 7.08 -25.63
N PRO A 218 -9.13 8.20 -25.98
CA PRO A 218 -9.18 9.40 -25.16
C PRO A 218 -10.64 9.80 -24.94
N ALA A 219 -11.08 9.72 -23.69
CA ALA A 219 -12.40 10.16 -23.30
C ALA A 219 -12.53 11.64 -23.67
N THR A 220 -13.53 11.96 -24.48
CA THR A 220 -13.89 13.34 -24.76
C THR A 220 -14.22 13.99 -23.43
N PRO A 221 -13.63 15.15 -23.09
CA PRO A 221 -13.90 15.79 -21.81
C PRO A 221 -15.40 16.05 -21.66
N PRO A 222 -15.99 15.84 -20.48
CA PRO A 222 -17.39 16.15 -20.24
C PRO A 222 -17.65 17.62 -20.58
N ILE A 223 -18.65 17.87 -21.42
CA ILE A 223 -19.15 19.22 -21.64
C ILE A 223 -19.76 19.67 -20.31
N ASP A 224 -19.10 20.61 -19.66
CA ASP A 224 -19.51 21.23 -18.41
C ASP A 224 -20.80 22.02 -18.63
N ASN A 225 -21.94 21.47 -18.17
CA ASN A 225 -23.21 22.18 -18.02
C ASN A 225 -23.41 22.62 -16.56
N ALA A 226 -22.37 23.12 -15.89
CA ALA A 226 -22.55 23.83 -14.63
C ALA A 226 -23.24 25.20 -14.87
N PRO A 227 -24.21 25.61 -14.02
CA PRO A 227 -24.80 26.94 -14.09
C PRO A 227 -23.74 28.01 -13.84
N ARG A 228 -23.61 29.00 -14.75
CA ARG A 228 -22.77 30.18 -14.52
C ARG A 228 -23.28 30.95 -13.31
N ILE A 229 -22.47 30.99 -12.25
CA ILE A 229 -22.63 31.96 -11.16
C ILE A 229 -22.07 33.30 -11.68
N ASN A 230 -22.95 34.28 -11.92
CA ASN A 230 -22.56 35.66 -12.21
C ASN A 230 -22.07 36.32 -10.93
N ILE A 231 -20.75 36.46 -10.80
CA ILE A 231 -20.12 37.31 -9.77
C ILE A 231 -20.08 38.74 -10.33
N PRO A 232 -20.73 39.73 -9.69
CA PRO A 232 -20.60 41.13 -10.10
C PRO A 232 -19.18 41.62 -9.85
N THR A 233 -18.52 42.11 -10.90
CA THR A 233 -17.25 42.83 -10.79
C THR A 233 -17.54 44.27 -10.37
N ASP A 234 -17.30 44.60 -9.11
CA ASP A 234 -17.16 45.99 -8.69
C ASP A 234 -15.70 46.40 -8.89
N SER A 235 -15.47 47.26 -9.87
CA SER A 235 -14.16 47.85 -10.16
C SER A 235 -14.32 49.35 -10.42
N THR A 236 -14.56 50.12 -9.36
CA THR A 236 -14.16 51.53 -9.34
C THR A 236 -12.69 51.65 -8.93
N PRO A 237 -11.80 52.23 -9.77
CA PRO A 237 -10.43 52.54 -9.36
C PRO A 237 -10.41 53.76 -8.42
N PRO A 238 -9.45 53.86 -7.46
CA PRO A 238 -9.31 55.05 -6.66
C PRO A 238 -8.63 56.16 -7.48
N ASP A 239 -9.31 57.31 -7.55
CA ASP A 239 -8.82 58.57 -8.06
C ASP A 239 -7.59 59.03 -7.25
N ARG A 240 -6.44 59.13 -7.91
CA ARG A 240 -5.29 59.87 -7.39
C ARG A 240 -5.29 61.26 -8.03
N SER A 241 -5.94 62.19 -7.36
CA SER A 241 -5.65 63.61 -7.52
C SER A 241 -5.71 64.33 -6.16
N ASN A 242 -4.63 65.08 -5.90
CA ASN A 242 -4.43 66.15 -4.92
C ASN A 242 -3.70 65.89 -3.58
N LYS A 243 -2.52 66.53 -3.55
CA LYS A 243 -1.61 66.95 -2.46
C LYS A 243 -0.60 65.96 -1.92
#